data_AF-A0A1F2X4I7-F1
#
_entry.id   AF-A0A1F2X4I7-F1
#
_cell.length_a   1.000
_cell.length_b   1.000
_cell.length_c   1.000
_cell.angle_alpha   90.00
_cell.angle_beta   90.00
_cell.angle_gamma   90.00
#
_symmetry.space_group_name_H-M   'P 1'
#
loop_
_entity.id
_entity.type
_entity.pdbx_description
1 polymer ?
#
loop_
_entity_poly.entity_id
_entity_poly.type
_entity_poly.pdbx_seq_one_letter_code
_entity_poly.pdbx_strand_id
1 'polypeptide(L)'
;MSALDAVELVDALYRRAIETPSAIDDSSLAEWMEEAFAAVSHGRDQAKALRAAVRFSRKLATRFAAARSHLPDWRNGVDEALGSRGWEPQLDLVRHALSSAPSPELFAAMKERHRAVHFTEWMEGVSFEEWAGRR
;
A
#
# COMPACT_ATOMS: atom_id res chain seq x y z
N MET A 1 4.57 6.37 15.14
CA MET A 1 4.54 6.05 13.71
C MET A 1 3.32 6.68 13.08
N SER A 2 3.48 7.20 11.87
CA SER A 2 2.43 7.83 11.08
C SER A 2 1.76 6.82 10.13
N ALA A 3 0.62 7.19 9.54
CA ALA A 3 0.00 6.39 8.49
C ALA A 3 0.87 6.27 7.21
N LEU A 4 1.79 7.22 6.99
CA LEU A 4 2.78 7.13 5.92
C LEU A 4 3.77 6.01 6.19
N ASP A 5 4.18 5.81 7.44
CA ASP A 5 5.09 4.72 7.84
C ASP A 5 4.45 3.37 7.48
N ALA A 6 3.16 3.20 7.72
CA ALA A 6 2.43 1.98 7.34
C ALA A 6 2.37 1.77 5.82
N VAL A 7 2.20 2.84 5.03
CA VAL A 7 2.25 2.77 3.57
C VAL A 7 3.66 2.39 3.09
N GLU A 8 4.69 2.97 3.69
CA GLU A 8 6.09 2.67 3.38
C GLU A 8 6.46 1.22 3.69
N LEU A 9 5.93 0.65 4.78
CA LEU A 9 6.06 -0.76 5.09
C LEU A 9 5.44 -1.66 4.02
N VAL A 10 4.27 -1.28 3.49
CA VAL A 10 3.64 -2.03 2.37
C VAL A 10 4.45 -1.89 1.09
N ASP A 11 4.98 -0.70 0.79
CA ASP A 11 5.87 -0.48 -0.37
C ASP A 11 7.13 -1.35 -0.28
N ALA A 12 7.76 -1.38 0.89
CA ALA A 12 8.95 -2.20 1.14
C ALA A 12 8.63 -3.70 0.95
N LEU A 13 7.48 -4.17 1.43
CA LEU A 13 7.01 -5.53 1.25
C LEU A 13 6.81 -5.88 -0.23
N TYR A 14 6.13 -5.01 -0.98
CA TYR A 14 5.84 -5.25 -2.40
C TYR A 14 7.10 -5.20 -3.25
N ARG A 15 7.98 -4.21 -3.00
CA ARG A 15 9.29 -4.14 -3.64
C ARG A 15 10.07 -5.43 -3.40
N ARG A 16 10.17 -5.87 -2.14
CA ARG A 16 10.86 -7.13 -1.78
C ARG A 16 10.24 -8.33 -2.50
N ALA A 17 8.91 -8.41 -2.58
CA ALA A 17 8.22 -9.49 -3.27
C ALA A 17 8.50 -9.56 -4.78
N ILE A 18 8.83 -8.43 -5.40
CA ILE A 18 9.15 -8.36 -6.84
C ILE A 18 10.64 -8.55 -7.09
N GLU A 19 11.49 -7.86 -6.33
CA GLU A 19 12.95 -7.84 -6.54
C GLU A 19 13.64 -9.09 -5.98
N THR A 20 13.15 -9.59 -4.84
CA THR A 20 13.69 -10.77 -4.14
C THR A 20 12.56 -11.72 -3.74
N PRO A 21 11.85 -12.35 -4.69
CA PRO A 21 10.68 -13.19 -4.41
C PRO A 21 10.94 -14.34 -3.42
N SER A 22 12.14 -14.93 -3.47
CA SER A 22 12.55 -16.02 -2.56
C SER A 22 12.68 -15.59 -1.11
N ALA A 23 12.73 -14.28 -0.83
CA ALA A 23 12.78 -13.72 0.51
C ALA A 23 11.38 -13.47 1.11
N ILE A 24 10.30 -13.87 0.42
CA ILE A 24 8.92 -13.85 0.92
C ILE A 24 8.52 -15.26 1.36
N ASP A 25 8.76 -15.53 2.64
CA ASP A 25 8.40 -16.76 3.33
C ASP A 25 7.52 -16.48 4.56
N ASP A 26 7.06 -17.53 5.25
CA ASP A 26 6.17 -17.38 6.40
C ASP A 26 6.81 -16.63 7.57
N SER A 27 8.14 -16.76 7.78
CA SER A 27 8.86 -16.07 8.86
C SER A 27 8.93 -14.56 8.58
N SER A 28 9.40 -14.19 7.39
CA SER A 28 9.52 -12.81 6.96
C SER A 28 8.18 -12.06 6.96
N LEU A 29 7.08 -12.77 6.65
CA LEU A 29 5.74 -12.20 6.67
C LEU A 29 5.18 -12.07 8.09
N ALA A 30 5.54 -12.97 9.01
CA ALA A 30 5.18 -12.84 10.41
C ALA A 30 5.88 -11.63 11.05
N GLU A 31 7.20 -11.51 10.85
CA GLU A 31 8.00 -10.36 11.28
C GLU A 31 7.45 -9.04 10.73
N TRP A 32 7.18 -9.00 9.42
CA TRP A 32 6.59 -7.81 8.79
C TRP A 32 5.21 -7.48 9.37
N MET A 33 4.37 -8.48 9.66
CA MET A 33 3.06 -8.21 10.26
C MET A 33 3.19 -7.61 11.66
N GLU A 34 4.12 -8.09 12.49
CA GLU A 34 4.35 -7.53 13.83
C GLU A 34 4.78 -6.06 13.75
N GLU A 35 5.71 -5.74 12.85
CA GLU A 35 6.15 -4.36 12.59
C GLU A 35 5.00 -3.48 12.07
N ALA A 36 4.25 -3.97 11.09
CA ALA A 36 3.13 -3.23 10.50
C ALA A 36 1.98 -3.00 11.48
N PHE A 37 1.70 -3.95 12.38
CA PHE A 37 0.72 -3.76 13.45
C PHE A 37 1.14 -2.71 14.46
N ALA A 38 2.43 -2.61 14.78
CA ALA A 38 2.94 -1.55 15.64
C ALA A 38 2.79 -0.16 14.99
N ALA A 39 2.80 -0.09 13.65
CA ALA A 39 2.71 1.15 12.88
C ALA A 39 1.30 1.72 12.74
N VAL A 40 0.27 0.91 12.93
CA VAL A 40 -1.13 1.31 12.70
C VAL A 40 -1.97 1.30 13.98
N SER A 41 -3.08 2.04 13.96
CA SER A 41 -4.13 1.86 14.95
C SER A 41 -4.75 0.47 14.82
N HIS A 42 -5.05 -0.17 15.95
CA HIS A 42 -5.46 -1.58 16.06
C HIS A 42 -6.93 -1.83 15.65
N GLY A 43 -7.41 -1.14 14.63
CA GLY A 43 -8.78 -1.29 14.12
C GLY A 43 -8.94 -2.49 13.19
N ARG A 44 -10.19 -2.96 13.08
CA ARG A 44 -10.56 -4.11 12.23
C ARG A 44 -10.16 -3.90 10.77
N ASP A 45 -10.35 -2.68 10.26
CA ASP A 45 -10.17 -2.41 8.85
C ASP A 45 -8.69 -2.25 8.48
N GLN A 46 -7.87 -1.64 9.37
CA GLN A 46 -6.41 -1.65 9.24
C GLN A 46 -5.88 -3.08 9.22
N ALA A 47 -6.35 -3.93 10.14
CA ALA A 47 -5.97 -5.34 10.17
C ALA A 47 -6.40 -6.09 8.89
N LYS A 48 -7.52 -5.71 8.26
CA LYS A 48 -7.95 -6.26 6.98
C LYS A 48 -7.03 -5.81 5.84
N ALA A 49 -6.64 -4.53 5.81
CA ALA A 49 -5.70 -3.99 4.84
C ALA A 49 -4.32 -4.66 4.94
N LEU A 50 -3.76 -4.80 6.16
CA LEU A 50 -2.47 -5.48 6.37
C LEU A 50 -2.50 -6.95 5.91
N ARG A 51 -3.57 -7.69 6.22
CA ARG A 51 -3.73 -9.07 5.71
C ARG A 51 -3.84 -9.13 4.18
N ALA A 52 -4.50 -8.14 3.57
CA ALA A 52 -4.58 -8.04 2.13
C ALA A 52 -3.20 -7.77 1.51
N ALA A 53 -2.39 -6.91 2.11
CA ALA A 53 -1.00 -6.67 1.71
C ALA A 53 -0.15 -7.95 1.76
N VAL A 54 -0.23 -8.72 2.85
CA VAL A 54 0.44 -10.04 2.95
C VAL A 54 0.02 -10.96 1.81
N ARG A 55 -1.29 -11.09 1.57
CA ARG A 55 -1.80 -11.93 0.48
C ARG A 55 -1.29 -11.48 -0.89
N PHE A 56 -1.22 -10.18 -1.14
CA PHE A 56 -0.75 -9.63 -2.41
C PHE A 56 0.76 -9.79 -2.58
N SER A 57 1.55 -9.62 -1.52
CA SER A 57 2.99 -9.90 -1.55
C SER A 57 3.29 -11.34 -1.95
N ARG A 58 2.52 -12.33 -1.45
CA ARG A 58 2.66 -13.74 -1.86
C ARG A 58 2.35 -13.95 -3.34
N LYS A 59 1.33 -13.26 -3.87
CA LYS A 59 1.00 -13.31 -5.30
C LYS A 59 2.11 -12.70 -6.15
N LEU A 60 2.64 -11.55 -5.74
CA LEU A 60 3.77 -10.90 -6.40
C LEU A 60 4.99 -11.81 -6.41
N ALA A 61 5.36 -12.36 -5.25
CA ALA A 61 6.47 -13.29 -5.13
C ALA A 61 6.30 -14.51 -6.04
N THR A 62 5.10 -15.11 -6.06
CA THR A 62 4.81 -16.24 -6.95
C THR A 62 4.95 -15.84 -8.42
N ARG A 63 4.43 -14.67 -8.81
CA ARG A 63 4.47 -14.17 -10.19
C ARG A 63 5.89 -13.88 -10.68
N PHE A 64 6.74 -13.35 -9.80
CA PHE A 64 8.09 -12.92 -10.14
C PHE A 64 9.19 -13.94 -9.78
N ALA A 65 8.85 -15.05 -9.13
CA ALA A 65 9.79 -16.14 -8.84
C ALA A 65 10.37 -16.77 -10.11
N ALA A 66 9.59 -16.84 -11.19
CA ALA A 66 10.00 -17.46 -12.46
C ALA A 66 10.62 -16.46 -13.45
N ALA A 67 10.21 -15.19 -13.39
CA ALA A 67 10.67 -14.16 -14.31
C ALA A 67 10.59 -12.80 -13.61
N ARG A 68 11.70 -12.06 -13.59
CA ARG A 68 11.72 -10.70 -13.05
C ARG A 68 10.90 -9.76 -13.92
N SER A 69 10.37 -8.69 -13.32
CA SER A 69 9.84 -7.57 -14.09
C SER A 69 10.94 -7.02 -15.00
N HIS A 70 10.60 -6.78 -16.26
CA HIS A 70 11.50 -6.14 -17.23
C HIS A 70 11.49 -4.61 -17.11
N LEU A 71 10.61 -4.07 -16.26
CA LEU A 71 10.44 -2.64 -16.04
C LEU A 71 11.29 -2.17 -14.85
N PRO A 72 11.88 -0.96 -14.93
CA PRO A 72 12.85 -0.49 -13.95
C PRO A 72 12.23 -0.09 -12.59
N ASP A 73 10.93 0.21 -12.54
CA ASP A 73 10.22 0.50 -11.30
C ASP A 73 9.38 -0.71 -10.86
N TRP A 74 9.60 -1.15 -9.61
CA TRP A 74 8.83 -2.21 -8.97
C TRP A 74 7.32 -1.92 -8.97
N ARG A 75 6.91 -0.63 -8.95
CA ARG A 75 5.50 -0.24 -9.03
C ARG A 75 4.83 -0.78 -10.28
N ASN A 76 5.52 -0.77 -11.41
CA ASN A 76 5.01 -1.34 -12.64
C ASN A 76 4.81 -2.86 -12.54
N GLY A 77 5.61 -3.55 -11.73
CA GLY A 77 5.44 -4.98 -11.45
C GLY A 77 4.17 -5.26 -10.63
N VAL A 78 3.77 -4.34 -9.74
CA VAL A 78 2.49 -4.43 -9.03
C VAL A 78 1.34 -4.27 -10.02
N ASP A 79 1.42 -3.27 -10.91
CA ASP A 79 0.39 -3.05 -11.94
C ASP A 79 0.29 -4.23 -12.91
N GLU A 80 1.42 -4.77 -13.36
CA GLU A 80 1.48 -5.94 -14.25
C GLU A 80 0.82 -7.18 -13.62
N ALA A 81 1.07 -7.42 -12.33
CA ALA A 81 0.64 -8.65 -11.67
C ALA A 81 -0.77 -8.56 -11.07
N LEU A 82 -1.16 -7.39 -10.55
CA LEU A 82 -2.36 -7.20 -9.73
C LEU A 82 -3.29 -6.09 -10.26
N GLY A 83 -2.83 -5.28 -11.21
CA GLY A 83 -3.53 -4.09 -11.67
C GLY A 83 -3.76 -3.07 -10.54
N SER A 84 -4.73 -2.18 -10.75
CA SER A 84 -5.11 -1.16 -9.76
C SER A 84 -5.44 -1.74 -8.38
N ARG A 85 -6.02 -2.95 -8.33
CA ARG A 85 -6.38 -3.61 -7.06
C ARG A 85 -5.19 -3.92 -6.16
N GLY A 86 -3.96 -3.99 -6.69
CA GLY A 86 -2.75 -4.22 -5.90
C GLY A 86 -2.51 -3.13 -4.84
N TRP A 87 -3.02 -1.92 -5.10
CA TRP A 87 -2.80 -0.73 -4.30
C TRP A 87 -3.86 -0.45 -3.24
N GLU A 88 -5.02 -1.13 -3.32
CA GLU A 88 -6.11 -0.95 -2.35
C GLU A 88 -5.69 -1.09 -0.88
N PRO A 89 -4.78 -2.01 -0.47
CA PRO A 89 -4.36 -2.08 0.92
C PRO A 89 -3.74 -0.77 1.43
N GLN A 90 -2.97 -0.07 0.60
CA GLN A 90 -2.37 1.22 0.97
C GLN A 90 -3.44 2.31 1.03
N LEU A 91 -4.36 2.33 0.05
CA LEU A 91 -5.47 3.27 0.02
C LEU A 91 -6.38 3.11 1.23
N ASP A 92 -6.70 1.88 1.62
CA ASP A 92 -7.52 1.59 2.79
C ASP A 92 -6.85 2.09 4.08
N LEU A 93 -5.56 1.80 4.29
CA LEU A 93 -4.81 2.30 5.44
C LEU A 93 -4.89 3.83 5.55
N VAL A 94 -4.71 4.52 4.44
CA VAL A 94 -4.79 5.99 4.40
C VAL A 94 -6.20 6.49 4.57
N ARG A 95 -7.20 5.89 3.93
CA ARG A 95 -8.62 6.26 4.10
C ARG A 95 -9.01 6.20 5.57
N HIS A 96 -8.57 5.16 6.28
CA HIS A 96 -8.78 5.05 7.72
C HIS A 96 -8.04 6.13 8.51
N ALA A 97 -6.76 6.36 8.22
CA ALA A 97 -5.99 7.40 8.90
C ALA A 97 -6.60 8.80 8.71
N LEU A 98 -6.93 9.18 7.47
CA LEU A 98 -7.63 10.42 7.13
C LEU A 98 -9.04 10.48 7.75
N SER A 99 -9.67 9.34 8.03
CA SER A 99 -10.95 9.26 8.75
C SER A 99 -10.83 9.54 10.23
N SER A 100 -9.79 9.03 10.87
CA SER A 100 -9.59 9.22 12.31
C SER A 100 -8.93 10.55 12.63
N ALA A 101 -8.01 11.00 11.79
CA ALA A 101 -7.19 12.18 11.99
C ALA A 101 -6.87 12.79 10.61
N PRO A 102 -7.75 13.65 10.07
CA PRO A 102 -7.48 14.35 8.82
C PRO A 102 -6.15 15.09 8.87
N SER A 103 -5.30 14.87 7.86
CA SER A 103 -4.01 15.52 7.74
C SER A 103 -3.80 16.01 6.30
N PRO A 104 -3.55 17.33 6.09
CA PRO A 104 -3.22 17.87 4.78
C PRO A 104 -1.96 17.23 4.17
N GLU A 105 -0.98 16.93 5.01
CA GLU A 105 0.30 16.32 4.61
C GLU A 105 0.08 14.90 4.09
N LEU A 106 -0.68 14.09 4.82
CA LEU A 106 -1.06 12.73 4.42
C LEU A 106 -1.88 12.76 3.12
N PHE A 107 -2.80 13.70 2.99
CA PHE A 107 -3.62 13.86 1.79
C PHE A 107 -2.76 14.22 0.56
N ALA A 108 -1.86 15.19 0.70
CA ALA A 108 -0.97 15.61 -0.39
C ALA A 108 -0.01 14.50 -0.81
N ALA A 109 0.63 13.83 0.15
CA ALA A 109 1.55 12.72 -0.10
C ALA A 109 0.84 11.58 -0.86
N MET A 110 -0.42 11.30 -0.53
CA MET A 110 -1.19 10.24 -1.17
C MET A 110 -1.67 10.61 -2.55
N LYS A 111 -2.06 11.86 -2.75
CA LYS A 111 -2.37 12.41 -4.08
C LYS A 111 -1.16 12.32 -5.01
N GLU A 112 0.04 12.59 -4.51
CA GLU A 112 1.28 12.45 -5.30
C GLU A 112 1.60 10.98 -5.60
N ARG A 113 1.59 10.11 -4.58
CA ARG A 113 2.01 8.70 -4.68
C ARG A 113 1.10 7.87 -5.61
N HIS A 114 -0.20 8.15 -5.61
CA HIS A 114 -1.17 7.43 -6.43
C HIS A 114 -1.59 8.18 -7.70
N ARG A 115 -0.98 9.34 -8.01
CA ARG A 115 -1.20 10.00 -9.32
C ARG A 115 -0.77 9.11 -10.49
N ALA A 116 0.29 8.34 -10.31
CA ALA A 116 0.83 7.42 -11.33
C ALA A 116 0.03 6.11 -11.43
N VAL A 117 -0.68 5.75 -10.36
CA VAL A 117 -1.49 4.53 -10.28
C VAL A 117 -2.92 4.93 -10.56
N HIS A 118 -3.39 4.81 -11.81
CA HIS A 118 -4.71 5.23 -12.24
C HIS A 118 -5.85 4.89 -11.24
N PHE A 119 -6.25 5.89 -10.44
CA PHE A 119 -7.42 5.85 -9.58
C PHE A 119 -8.28 7.08 -9.87
N THR A 120 -9.26 6.87 -10.73
CA THR A 120 -10.08 7.89 -11.39
C THR A 120 -11.13 8.56 -10.48
N GLU A 121 -11.22 8.22 -9.18
CA GLU A 121 -12.38 8.64 -8.37
C GLU A 121 -12.07 9.30 -7.02
N TRP A 122 -10.90 9.10 -6.41
CA TRP A 122 -10.76 9.47 -4.98
C TRP A 122 -10.24 10.89 -4.72
N MET A 123 -9.26 11.39 -5.49
CA MET A 123 -8.54 12.64 -5.16
C MET A 123 -8.13 13.48 -6.38
N GLU A 124 -8.58 13.11 -7.58
CA GLU A 124 -8.21 13.82 -8.80
C GLU A 124 -8.93 15.18 -8.86
N GLY A 125 -8.15 16.26 -8.93
CA GLY A 125 -8.70 17.62 -9.04
C GLY A 125 -9.28 18.24 -7.77
N VAL A 126 -9.34 17.54 -6.64
CA VAL A 126 -9.93 18.05 -5.37
C VAL A 126 -8.84 18.55 -4.41
N SER A 127 -9.04 19.72 -3.78
CA SER A 127 -8.16 20.24 -2.70
C SER A 127 -8.42 19.53 -1.37
N PHE A 128 -7.51 19.67 -0.40
CA PHE A 128 -7.76 19.13 0.94
C PHE A 128 -8.99 19.78 1.59
N GLU A 129 -9.17 21.10 1.46
CA GLU A 129 -10.33 21.79 2.02
C GLU A 129 -11.64 21.32 1.37
N GLU A 130 -11.65 21.14 0.06
CA GLU A 130 -12.82 20.62 -0.67
C GLU A 130 -13.15 19.18 -0.29
N TRP A 131 -12.13 18.33 -0.10
CA TRP A 131 -12.33 16.95 0.36
C TRP A 131 -12.85 16.91 1.80
N ALA A 132 -12.27 17.71 2.70
CA ALA A 132 -12.68 17.77 4.10
C ALA A 132 -14.10 18.32 4.28
N GLY A 133 -14.53 19.26 3.43
CA GLY A 133 -15.88 19.84 3.46
C GLY A 133 -16.98 18.98 2.86
N ARG A 134 -16.66 17.93 2.08
CA ARG A 134 -17.63 16.98 1.48
C ARG A 134 -17.95 15.79 2.38
N ARG A 135 -17.30 15.71 3.54
CA ARG A 135 -17.23 14.53 4.37
C ARG A 135 -18.29 14.50 5.48
#